data_AF-A0A9E2L5E7-F1
#
_entry.id   AF-A0A9E2L5E7-F1
#
_cell.length_a   1.000
_cell.length_b   1.000
_cell.length_c   1.000
_cell.angle_alpha   90.00
_cell.angle_beta   90.00
_cell.angle_gamma   90.00
#
_symmetry.space_group_name_H-M   'P 1'
#
loop_
_entity.id
_entity.type
_entity.pdbx_description
1 polymer ?
#
loop_
_entity_poly.entity_id
_entity_poly.type
_entity_poly.pdbx_seq_one_letter_code
_entity_poly.pdbx_strand_id
1 'polypeptide(L)' 'MKYLGLLLVILGAIILILSYTFGWVDNNMVNGGALVLMIIGLIGHIILNKKYQD' A
#
# COMPACT_ATOMS: atom_id res chain seq x y z
N MET A 1 -15.08 -8.20 3.55
CA MET A 1 -13.76 -7.55 3.70
C MET A 1 -12.66 -8.16 2.80
N LYS A 2 -13.00 -8.94 1.76
CA LYS A 2 -12.04 -9.71 0.94
C LYS A 2 -11.01 -8.86 0.17
N TYR A 3 -11.34 -7.61 -0.14
CA TYR A 3 -10.49 -6.72 -0.95
C TYR A 3 -9.84 -5.57 -0.16
N LEU A 4 -10.03 -5.53 1.16
CA LEU A 4 -9.57 -4.39 1.97
C LEU A 4 -8.03 -4.25 1.96
N GLY A 5 -7.31 -5.36 2.11
CA GLY A 5 -5.85 -5.34 2.03
C GLY A 5 -5.32 -4.96 0.65
N LEU A 6 -5.99 -5.43 -0.41
CA LEU A 6 -5.64 -5.05 -1.79
C LEU A 6 -5.87 -3.54 -2.03
N LEU A 7 -6.93 -2.97 -1.46
CA LEU A 7 -7.22 -1.54 -1.55
C LEU A 7 -6.10 -0.68 -0.93
N LEU A 8 -5.54 -1.11 0.21
CA LEU A 8 -4.42 -0.43 0.85
C LEU A 8 -3.16 -0.44 -0.03
N VAL A 9 -2.88 -1.54 -0.71
CA VAL A 9 -1.75 -1.63 -1.65
C VAL A 9 -1.94 -0.68 -2.83
N ILE A 10 -3.15 -0.64 -3.40
CA ILE A 10 -3.49 0.27 -4.50
C ILE A 10 -3.33 1.74 -4.08
N LEU A 11 -3.76 2.09 -2.87
CA LEU A 11 -3.57 3.43 -2.30
C LEU A 11 -2.09 3.81 -2.21
N GLY A 12 -1.24 2.91 -1.71
CA GLY A 12 0.21 3.14 -1.66
C GLY A 12 0.83 3.34 -3.05
N ALA A 13 0.38 2.55 -4.04
CA ALA A 13 0.83 2.71 -5.43
C ALA A 13 0.42 4.06 -6.03
N ILE A 14 -0.81 4.53 -5.77
CA ILE A 14 -1.28 5.85 -6.22
C ILE A 14 -0.42 6.96 -5.60
N ILE A 15 -0.08 6.87 -4.31
CA ILE A 15 0.78 7.86 -3.64
C ILE A 15 2.17 7.91 -4.29
N LEU A 16 2.75 6.77 -4.69
CA LEU A 16 4.03 6.74 -5.40
C LEU A 16 3.93 7.37 -6.79
N ILE A 17 2.86 7.09 -7.54
CA ILE A 17 2.62 7.71 -8.85
C ILE A 17 2.50 9.23 -8.69
N LEU A 18 1.75 9.70 -7.69
CA LEU A 18 1.62 11.12 -7.40
C LEU A 18 2.96 11.73 -6.99
N SER A 19 3.73 11.06 -6.13
CA SER A 19 5.07 11.48 -5.72
C SER A 19 5.98 11.70 -6.94
N TYR A 20 5.92 10.82 -7.93
CA TYR A 20 6.61 11.00 -9.20
C TYR A 20 6.11 12.23 -9.97
N THR A 21 4.79 12.42 -10.09
CA THR A 21 4.22 13.56 -10.85
C THR A 21 4.47 14.93 -10.22
N PHE A 22 4.55 15.00 -8.88
CA PHE A 22 4.80 16.24 -8.13
C PHE A 22 6.28 16.52 -7.88
N GLY A 23 7.18 15.63 -8.33
CA GLY A 23 8.62 15.78 -8.15
C GLY A 23 9.11 15.46 -6.74
N TRP A 24 8.32 14.77 -5.91
CA TRP A 24 8.68 14.35 -4.55
C TRP A 24 9.48 13.03 -4.52
N VAL A 25 10.14 12.69 -5.62
CA VAL A 25 10.86 11.41 -5.77
C VAL A 25 12.05 11.29 -4.81
N ASP A 26 12.57 12.42 -4.33
CA ASP A 26 13.63 12.56 -3.34
C ASP A 26 13.10 12.68 -1.90
N ASN A 27 11.79 12.83 -1.73
CA ASN A 27 11.15 12.85 -0.42
C ASN A 27 10.99 11.43 0.12
N ASN A 28 12.04 10.94 0.79
CA ASN A 28 12.08 9.62 1.43
C ASN A 28 10.97 9.42 2.47
N MET A 29 10.41 10.50 3.03
CA MET A 29 9.31 10.40 3.97
C MET A 29 8.01 9.97 3.26
N VAL A 30 7.75 10.55 2.08
CA VAL A 30 6.59 10.21 1.24
C VAL A 30 6.78 8.84 0.60
N ASN A 31 7.92 8.60 -0.04
CA ASN A 31 8.18 7.33 -0.73
C ASN A 31 8.33 6.16 0.25
N GLY A 32 9.03 6.37 1.36
CA GLY A 32 9.14 5.39 2.45
C GLY A 32 7.80 5.13 3.12
N GLY A 33 7.01 6.19 3.38
CA GLY A 33 5.65 6.05 3.92
C GLY A 33 4.73 5.26 3.01
N ALA A 34 4.73 5.54 1.71
CA ALA A 34 3.96 4.79 0.71
C ALA A 34 4.38 3.32 0.65
N LEU A 35 5.68 3.03 0.75
CA LEU A 35 6.22 1.68 0.75
C LEU A 35 5.79 0.90 2.02
N VAL A 36 5.87 1.52 3.19
CA VAL A 36 5.35 0.94 4.45
C VAL A 36 3.85 0.67 4.35
N LEU A 37 3.09 1.60 3.79
CA LEU A 37 1.64 1.46 3.61
C LEU A 37 1.28 0.26 2.72
N MET A 38 2.03 0.04 1.64
CA MET A 38 1.88 -1.14 0.79
C MET A 38 2.24 -2.44 1.52
N ILE A 39 3.31 -2.47 2.32
CA ILE A 39 3.68 -3.64 3.12
C ILE A 39 2.56 -4.00 4.10
N ILE A 40 2.01 -3.02 4.81
CA ILE A 40 0.88 -3.22 5.73
C ILE A 40 -0.35 -3.72 4.97
N GLY A 41 -0.64 -3.14 3.79
CA GLY A 41 -1.73 -3.59 2.92
C GLY A 41 -1.58 -5.05 2.49
N LEU A 42 -0.38 -5.47 2.12
CA LEU A 42 -0.07 -6.86 1.74
C LEU A 42 -0.24 -7.81 2.92
N ILE A 43 0.33 -7.48 4.08
CA ILE A 43 0.19 -8.29 5.31
C ILE A 43 -1.28 -8.42 5.68
N GLY A 44 -2.03 -7.31 5.66
CA GLY A 44 -3.47 -7.29 5.90
C GLY A 44 -4.23 -8.14 4.88
N HIS A 45 -3.86 -8.09 3.60
CA HIS A 45 -4.47 -8.92 2.55
C HIS A 45 -4.25 -10.42 2.81
N ILE A 46 -3.03 -10.81 3.18
CA ILE A 46 -2.69 -12.20 3.48
C ILE A 46 -3.47 -12.71 4.69
N ILE A 47 -3.49 -11.96 5.80
CA ILE A 47 -4.20 -12.35 7.03
C ILE A 47 -5.71 -12.45 6.78
N LEU A 48 -6.29 -11.45 6.12
CA LEU A 48 -7.71 -11.44 5.82
C LEU A 48 -8.09 -12.59 4.88
N ASN A 49 -7.30 -12.86 3.83
CA ASN A 49 -7.55 -13.98 2.94
C ASN A 49 -7.42 -15.33 3.65
N LYS A 50 -6.41 -15.51 4.51
CA LYS A 50 -6.28 -16.74 5.33
C LYS A 50 -7.52 -16.99 6.19
N LYS A 51 -8.03 -15.96 6.87
CA LYS A 51 -9.24 -16.05 7.71
C LYS A 51 -10.53 -16.37 6.94
N TYR A 52 -10.56 -16.19 5.62
CA TYR A 52 -11.69 -16.58 4.77
C TYR A 52 -11.53 -17.99 4.17
N GLN A 53 -10.33 -18.57 4.22
CA GLN A 53 -10.04 -19.92 3.73
C GLN A 53 -10.09 -20.98 4.84
N ASP A 54 -9.88 -20.58 6.10
CA ASP A 54 -10.27 -21.37 7.29
C ASP A 54 -11.77 -21.20 7.58
#